data_AF-A0A6G8RS76-F1
#
_entry.id   AF-A0A6G8RS76-F1
#
_cell.length_a   1.000
_cell.length_b   1.000
_cell.length_c   1.000
_cell.angle_alpha   90.00
_cell.angle_beta   90.00
_cell.angle_gamma   90.00
#
_symmetry.space_group_name_H-M   'P 1'
#
loop_
_entity.id
_entity.type
_entity.pdbx_description
1 polymer ?
#
loop_
_entity_poly.entity_id
_entity_poly.type
_entity_poly.pdbx_seq_one_letter_code
_entity_poly.pdbx_strand_id
1 'polypeptide(L)' 'MSELTVSFGLKVREQRKLKNLSQERLALLCNIDRSYMGRIERGEVNITLEKLYELAKVLETSPKNLLP' A
#
# COMPACT_ATOMS: atom_id res chain seq x y z
N MET A 1 9.77 11.83 7.55
CA MET A 1 8.82 10.70 7.42
C MET A 1 8.25 10.43 8.80
N SER A 2 6.95 10.15 8.91
CA SER A 2 6.37 9.75 10.20
C SER A 2 6.56 8.25 10.40
N GLU A 3 6.73 7.79 11.63
CA GLU A 3 6.81 6.35 11.93
C GLU A 3 5.56 5.60 11.45
N LEU A 4 4.40 6.25 11.51
CA LEU A 4 3.11 5.74 11.02
C LEU A 4 3.12 5.44 9.51
N THR A 5 3.58 6.38 8.67
CA THR A 5 3.60 6.18 7.22
C THR A 5 4.61 5.13 6.78
N VAL A 6 5.75 5.04 7.48
CA VAL A 6 6.77 4.00 7.21
C VAL A 6 6.24 2.61 7.57
N SER A 7 5.66 2.44 8.76
CA SER A 7 5.09 1.16 9.18
C SER A 7 3.92 0.72 8.26
N PHE A 8 3.03 1.64 7.89
CA PHE A 8 1.99 1.39 6.90
C PHE A 8 2.58 0.92 5.55
N GLY A 9 3.56 1.65 5.01
CA GLY A 9 4.19 1.33 3.73
C GLY A 9 4.86 -0.05 3.72
N LEU A 10 5.49 -0.44 4.83
CA LEU A 10 6.08 -1.77 5.00
C LEU A 10 5.02 -2.88 4.97
N LYS A 11 3.89 -2.69 5.66
CA LYS A 11 2.77 -3.66 5.66
C LYS A 11 2.13 -3.81 4.28
N VAL A 12 1.95 -2.71 3.54
CA VAL A 12 1.51 -2.76 2.13
C VAL A 12 2.48 -3.58 1.29
N ARG A 13 3.79 -3.33 1.43
CA ARG A 13 4.83 -4.05 0.69
C ARG A 13 4.85 -5.54 1.01
N GLU A 14 4.66 -5.90 2.26
CA GLU A 14 4.57 -7.28 2.72
C GLU A 14 3.37 -7.98 2.08
N GLN A 15 2.16 -7.42 2.22
CA GLN A 15 0.94 -7.98 1.65
C GLN A 15 1.02 -8.10 0.13
N ARG A 16 1.61 -7.12 -0.56
CA ARG A 16 1.85 -7.18 -2.01
C ARG A 16 2.74 -8.37 -2.39
N LYS A 17 3.84 -8.58 -1.65
CA LYS A 17 4.78 -9.68 -1.89
C LYS A 17 4.14 -11.05 -1.61
N LEU A 18 3.31 -11.16 -0.56
CA LEU A 18 2.57 -12.40 -0.27
C LEU A 18 1.65 -12.80 -1.44
N LYS A 19 1.14 -11.82 -2.19
CA LYS A 19 0.36 -12.02 -3.41
C LYS A 19 1.17 -12.15 -4.70
N ASN A 20 2.50 -12.17 -4.62
CA ASN A 20 3.40 -12.20 -5.78
C ASN A 20 3.15 -11.07 -6.81
N LEU A 21 2.70 -9.91 -6.35
CA LEU A 21 2.43 -8.76 -7.21
C LEU A 21 3.66 -7.86 -7.33
N SER A 22 3.95 -7.37 -8.53
CA SER A 22 4.90 -6.26 -8.72
C SER A 22 4.27 -4.92 -8.29
N GLN A 23 5.09 -3.90 -8.04
CA GLN A 23 4.57 -2.55 -7.79
C GLN A 23 3.76 -2.03 -8.98
N GLU A 24 4.21 -2.30 -10.21
CA GLU A 24 3.49 -2.00 -11.45
C GLU A 24 2.08 -2.61 -11.45
N ARG A 25 2.00 -3.91 -11.12
CA ARG A 25 0.73 -4.63 -11.13
C ARG A 25 -0.21 -4.13 -10.05
N LEU A 26 0.28 -3.87 -8.83
CA LEU A 26 -0.55 -3.34 -7.76
C LEU A 26 -1.03 -1.91 -8.08
N ALA A 27 -0.15 -1.07 -8.62
CA ALA A 27 -0.51 0.29 -9.03
C ALA A 27 -1.62 0.29 -10.09
N LEU A 28 -1.50 -0.59 -11.11
CA LEU A 28 -2.53 -0.79 -12.12
C LEU A 28 -3.87 -1.23 -11.51
N LEU A 29 -3.86 -2.20 -10.60
CA LEU A 29 -5.08 -2.70 -9.94
C LEU A 29 -5.74 -1.65 -9.04
N CYS A 30 -4.96 -0.78 -8.42
CA CYS A 30 -5.45 0.35 -7.61
C CYS A 30 -5.77 1.59 -8.45
N ASN A 31 -5.58 1.54 -9.77
CA ASN A 31 -5.72 2.69 -10.68
C ASN A 31 -4.92 3.93 -10.21
N ILE A 32 -3.65 3.72 -9.86
CA ILE A 32 -2.72 4.78 -9.47
C ILE A 32 -1.41 4.66 -10.25
N ASP A 33 -0.62 5.72 -10.21
CA ASP A 33 0.72 5.72 -10.79
C ASP A 33 1.68 4.79 -10.02
N ARG A 34 2.55 4.09 -10.76
CA ARG A 34 3.57 3.19 -10.19
C ARG A 34 4.55 3.91 -9.27
N SER A 35 4.95 5.14 -9.61
CA SER A 35 5.80 5.97 -8.74
C SER A 35 5.07 6.30 -7.44
N TYR A 36 3.78 6.63 -7.50
CA TYR A 36 2.97 6.84 -6.30
C TYR A 36 2.91 5.59 -5.43
N MET A 37 2.63 4.41 -6.00
CA MET A 37 2.71 3.13 -5.26
C MET A 37 4.09 2.91 -4.61
N GLY A 38 5.18 3.21 -5.31
CA GLY A 38 6.52 3.15 -4.74
C GLY A 38 6.72 4.10 -3.55
N ARG A 39 6.20 5.33 -3.63
CA ARG A 39 6.23 6.31 -2.53
C ARG A 39 5.42 5.84 -1.32
N ILE A 40 4.27 5.20 -1.56
CA ILE A 40 3.46 4.58 -0.49
C ILE A 40 4.27 3.55 0.27
N GLU A 41 4.89 2.60 -0.43
CA GLU A 41 5.66 1.52 0.20
C GLU A 41 6.92 1.99 0.94
N ARG A 42 7.43 3.17 0.60
CA ARG A 42 8.55 3.82 1.29
C ARG A 42 8.11 4.77 2.41
N GLY A 43 6.80 4.95 2.62
CA GLY A 43 6.26 5.86 3.64
C GLY A 43 6.50 7.35 3.35
N GLU A 44 6.69 7.70 2.07
CA GLU A 44 6.99 9.07 1.60
C GLU A 44 5.73 9.92 1.38
N VAL A 45 4.55 9.34 1.59
CA VAL A 45 3.25 10.00 1.41
C VAL A 45 2.31 9.66 2.57
N ASN A 46 1.51 10.65 2.96
CA ASN A 46 0.36 10.43 3.84
C ASN A 46 -0.79 9.86 3.01
N ILE A 47 -1.42 8.81 3.52
CA ILE A 47 -2.48 8.07 2.84
C ILE A 47 -3.82 8.45 3.47
N THR A 48 -4.86 8.62 2.65
CA THR A 48 -6.21 8.83 3.17
C THR A 48 -6.82 7.51 3.63
N LEU A 49 -7.87 7.60 4.45
CA LEU A 49 -8.62 6.42 4.87
C LEU A 49 -9.24 5.71 3.66
N GLU A 50 -9.76 6.41 2.66
CA GLU A 50 -10.32 5.76 1.46
C GLU A 50 -9.25 4.92 0.74
N LYS A 51 -8.04 5.46 0.61
CA LYS A 51 -6.95 4.78 -0.09
C LYS A 51 -6.46 3.55 0.68
N LEU A 52 -6.49 3.56 2.02
CA LEU A 52 -6.27 2.37 2.84
C LEU A 52 -7.27 1.26 2.47
N TYR A 53 -8.57 1.57 2.40
CA TYR A 53 -9.60 0.57 2.10
C TYR A 53 -9.54 0.08 0.66
N GLU A 54 -9.20 0.93 -0.31
CA GLU A 54 -8.96 0.51 -1.70
C GLU A 54 -7.77 -0.44 -1.80
N LEU A 55 -6.66 -0.13 -1.14
CA LEU A 55 -5.48 -1.00 -1.10
C LEU A 55 -5.82 -2.33 -0.46
N ALA A 56 -6.51 -2.33 0.68
CA ALA A 56 -6.93 -3.54 1.38
C ALA A 56 -7.83 -4.42 0.50
N LYS A 57 -8.75 -3.81 -0.25
CA LYS A 57 -9.62 -4.52 -1.20
C LYS A 57 -8.83 -5.19 -2.32
N VAL A 58 -7.91 -4.47 -2.97
CA VAL A 58 -7.08 -5.00 -4.05
C VAL A 58 -6.09 -6.06 -3.53
N LEU A 59 -5.58 -5.87 -2.32
CA LEU A 59 -4.73 -6.82 -1.61
C LEU A 59 -5.55 -7.90 -0.88
N GLU A 60 -6.86 -8.01 -1.12
CA GLU A 60 -7.78 -9.00 -0.53
C GLU A 60 -7.46 -9.32 0.94
N THR A 61 -7.23 -8.27 1.73
CA THR A 61 -6.80 -8.35 3.11
C THR A 61 -7.62 -7.40 3.96
N SER A 62 -7.62 -7.60 5.27
CA SER A 62 -8.28 -6.64 6.17
C SER A 62 -7.48 -5.32 6.22
N PRO A 63 -8.13 -4.14 6.22
CA PRO A 63 -7.44 -2.87 6.46
C PRO A 63 -6.59 -2.88 7.74
N LYS A 64 -7.00 -3.64 8.76
CA LYS A 64 -6.25 -3.84 10.00
C LYS A 64 -4.83 -4.38 9.76
N ASN A 65 -4.65 -5.21 8.73
CA ASN A 65 -3.34 -5.77 8.38
C ASN A 65 -2.41 -4.75 7.73
N LEU A 66 -2.93 -3.58 7.32
CA LEU A 66 -2.15 -2.49 6.74
C LEU A 66 -1.89 -1.36 7.74
N LEU A 67 -2.72 -1.24 8.78
CA LEU A 67 -2.53 -0.23 9.83
C LEU A 67 -1.21 -0.46 10.57
N PRO A 68 -0.46 0.60 10.92
CA PRO A 68 0.83 0.52 11.63
C PRO A 68 0.78 -0.25 12.95
#